data_AF-A0A1G1I2T1-F1
#
_entry.id   AF-A0A1G1I2T1-F1
#
_cell.length_a   1.000
_cell.length_b   1.000
_cell.length_c   1.000
_cell.angle_alpha   90.00
_cell.angle_beta   90.00
_cell.angle_gamma   90.00
#
_symmetry.space_group_name_H-M   'P 1'
#
loop_
_entity.id
_entity.type
_entity.pdbx_description
1 polymer ?
#
loop_
_entity_poly.entity_id
_entity_poly.type
_entity_poly.pdbx_seq_one_letter_code
_entity_poly.pdbx_strand_id
1 'polypeptide(L)'
;MKYVVLLADGMADVPIPQLDHRTPLEAAKTPNLDALARQGEVGLVRTTPPGCPPTSEVTNLAIFGYDPKKYPQLGRAALEAASLGVQVGKDDIVFRCNLVTLKDDQHGYDIERLSPHVVLEDPSAGHIGSADSRDLIQELNDQLATEFLQFYAGVGYRHLMVWIGGKSRVVCTPPFDLSGKPVVGGLPTGDGADMLRKVMESAAVVLSPHPINEDRIEQGLKPANGIWIWGQGKAAALEPFAERFGKRGAMIAAVDLMKGLALAVGFDVIHVPGATGYLDTDYEGKVDAAVGALKTHDLVVVHVEAPDEASHNGDLEAKIRAIEDFDARVVGRIVAATASESACRLLVLCDHLAPVLTRSHAPDPVPYLLHQRGGAALPTAGSVTAFGETAARAGGKMIAEGHRLMEYFLKES
;
A
#
# COMPACT_ATOMS: atom_id res chain seq x y z
N MET A 1 13.22 -26.10 -2.32
CA MET A 1 12.16 -25.48 -1.49
C MET A 1 11.57 -24.31 -2.26
N LYS A 2 10.24 -24.20 -2.33
CA LYS A 2 9.54 -23.01 -2.84
C LYS A 2 8.99 -22.19 -1.68
N TYR A 3 8.94 -20.88 -1.84
CA TYR A 3 8.44 -19.95 -0.83
C TYR A 3 7.31 -19.11 -1.41
N VAL A 4 6.21 -19.02 -0.68
CA VAL A 4 5.07 -18.17 -1.06
C VAL A 4 4.73 -17.24 0.10
N VAL A 5 4.66 -15.95 -0.17
CA VAL A 5 4.14 -14.94 0.75
C VAL A 5 2.78 -14.50 0.24
N LEU A 6 1.74 -14.71 1.06
CA LEU A 6 0.38 -14.24 0.80
C LEU A 6 0.11 -13.06 1.72
N LEU A 7 0.18 -11.86 1.16
CA LEU A 7 0.06 -10.61 1.88
C LEU A 7 -1.32 -10.00 1.64
N ALA A 8 -2.15 -10.01 2.67
CA ALA A 8 -3.43 -9.30 2.69
C ALA A 8 -3.25 -7.98 3.43
N ASP A 9 -3.11 -6.90 2.65
CA ASP A 9 -2.86 -5.55 3.14
C ASP A 9 -3.99 -5.09 4.07
N GLY A 10 -3.65 -4.47 5.20
CA GLY A 10 -4.63 -3.92 6.15
C GLY A 10 -5.69 -4.89 6.72
N MET A 11 -5.54 -6.21 6.49
CA MET A 11 -6.52 -7.22 6.90
C MET A 11 -6.78 -7.27 8.41
N ALA A 12 -5.76 -6.98 9.22
CA ALA A 12 -5.87 -7.01 10.67
C ALA A 12 -6.60 -5.78 11.22
N ASP A 13 -7.32 -5.97 12.33
CA ASP A 13 -8.17 -4.95 12.96
C ASP A 13 -8.24 -5.13 14.49
N VAL A 14 -9.03 -4.29 15.14
CA VAL A 14 -9.39 -4.39 16.55
C VAL A 14 -10.76 -5.05 16.72
N PRO A 15 -11.10 -5.55 17.93
CA PRO A 15 -12.46 -5.98 18.26
C PRO A 15 -13.51 -4.89 18.00
N ILE A 16 -14.57 -5.25 17.28
CA ILE A 16 -15.66 -4.33 16.89
C ILE A 16 -16.95 -4.74 17.60
N PRO A 17 -17.66 -3.82 18.29
CA PRO A 17 -18.93 -4.14 18.95
C PRO A 17 -19.99 -4.76 18.02
N GLN A 18 -20.07 -4.30 16.77
CA GLN A 18 -20.98 -4.82 15.75
C GLN A 18 -20.74 -6.29 15.37
N LEU A 19 -19.58 -6.85 15.73
CA LEU A 19 -19.17 -8.23 15.44
C LEU A 19 -19.10 -9.10 16.71
N ASP A 20 -19.87 -8.74 17.75
CA ASP A 20 -19.81 -9.37 19.07
C ASP A 20 -18.40 -9.33 19.69
N HIS A 21 -17.71 -8.19 19.50
CA HIS A 21 -16.32 -7.97 19.93
C HIS A 21 -15.29 -8.91 19.28
N ARG A 22 -15.57 -9.40 18.08
CA ARG A 22 -14.56 -10.01 17.19
C ARG A 22 -13.95 -8.97 16.26
N THR A 23 -12.78 -9.27 15.72
CA THR A 23 -12.23 -8.52 14.57
C THR A 23 -12.96 -8.94 13.27
N PRO A 24 -12.88 -8.16 12.17
CA PRO A 24 -13.35 -8.58 10.85
C PRO A 24 -12.72 -9.89 10.39
N LEU A 25 -11.43 -10.11 10.66
CA LEU A 25 -10.73 -11.36 10.35
C LEU A 25 -11.31 -12.54 11.12
N GLU A 26 -11.63 -12.37 12.41
CA GLU A 26 -12.26 -13.40 13.25
C GLU A 26 -13.76 -13.61 12.95
N ALA A 27 -14.41 -12.65 12.29
CA ALA A 27 -15.81 -12.73 11.89
C ALA A 27 -16.00 -13.34 10.49
N ALA A 28 -15.02 -13.16 9.60
CA ALA A 28 -15.00 -13.69 8.24
C ALA A 28 -14.96 -15.23 8.22
N LYS A 29 -15.55 -15.84 7.19
CA LYS A 29 -15.44 -17.29 6.96
C LYS A 29 -14.13 -17.62 6.23
N THR A 30 -13.14 -18.05 6.99
CA THR A 30 -11.78 -18.31 6.48
C THR A 30 -11.33 -19.77 6.66
N PRO A 31 -12.03 -20.75 6.05
CA PRO A 31 -11.74 -22.16 6.27
C PRO A 31 -10.33 -22.59 5.84
N ASN A 32 -9.73 -21.95 4.84
CA ASN A 32 -8.39 -22.31 4.36
C ASN A 32 -7.30 -21.81 5.32
N LEU A 33 -7.39 -20.56 5.76
CA LEU A 33 -6.52 -19.98 6.78
C LEU A 33 -6.62 -20.75 8.10
N ASP A 34 -7.84 -21.12 8.51
CA ASP A 34 -8.05 -21.92 9.72
C ASP A 34 -7.43 -23.32 9.60
N ALA A 35 -7.52 -23.95 8.42
CA ALA A 35 -6.89 -25.24 8.17
C ALA A 35 -5.37 -25.15 8.24
N LEU A 36 -4.78 -24.10 7.66
CA LEU A 36 -3.34 -23.84 7.75
C LEU A 36 -2.91 -23.54 9.19
N ALA A 37 -3.71 -22.79 9.94
CA ALA A 37 -3.41 -22.41 11.33
C ALA A 37 -3.29 -23.64 12.24
N ARG A 38 -4.17 -24.64 12.05
CA ARG A 38 -4.13 -25.91 12.80
C ARG A 38 -2.89 -26.75 12.53
N GLN A 39 -2.25 -26.54 11.39
CA GLN A 39 -1.10 -27.33 10.90
C GLN A 39 0.19 -26.51 10.86
N GLY A 40 0.16 -25.27 11.36
CA GLY A 40 1.23 -24.30 11.21
C GLY A 40 1.55 -23.56 12.50
N GLU A 41 2.50 -22.65 12.40
CA GLU A 41 2.80 -21.69 13.47
C GLU A 41 1.96 -20.44 13.24
N VAL A 42 1.25 -19.98 14.27
CA VAL A 42 0.56 -18.69 14.28
C VAL A 42 1.16 -17.82 15.37
N GLY A 43 1.50 -16.58 15.02
CA GLY A 43 2.11 -15.65 15.97
C GLY A 43 1.89 -14.21 15.56
N LEU A 44 2.54 -13.30 16.29
CA LEU A 44 2.51 -11.87 16.03
C LEU A 44 3.86 -11.39 15.49
N VAL A 45 3.82 -10.41 14.59
CA VAL A 45 5.00 -9.70 14.11
C VAL A 45 4.79 -8.19 14.26
N ARG A 46 5.83 -7.49 14.73
CA ARG A 46 5.85 -6.03 14.71
C ARG A 46 6.55 -5.54 13.44
N THR A 47 5.76 -5.27 12.42
CA THR A 47 6.19 -4.73 11.12
C THR A 47 6.51 -3.24 11.19
N THR A 48 5.87 -2.50 12.09
CA THR A 48 6.17 -1.07 12.36
C THR A 48 7.20 -0.96 13.49
N PRO A 49 8.47 -0.64 13.21
CA PRO A 49 9.48 -0.49 14.26
C PRO A 49 9.13 0.65 15.23
N PRO A 50 9.50 0.55 16.53
CA PRO A 50 9.28 1.64 17.46
C PRO A 50 9.92 2.95 16.98
N GLY A 51 9.12 4.03 16.95
CA GLY A 51 9.53 5.35 16.47
C GLY A 51 9.33 5.59 14.97
N CYS A 52 8.86 4.59 14.21
CA CYS A 52 8.48 4.75 12.81
C CYS A 52 6.94 4.90 12.68
N PRO A 53 6.45 5.60 11.66
CA PRO A 53 5.02 5.65 11.36
C PRO A 53 4.55 4.30 10.78
N PRO A 54 3.28 3.89 11.01
CA PRO A 54 2.72 2.63 10.48
C PRO A 54 2.28 2.77 9.02
N THR A 55 3.20 3.17 8.14
CA THR A 55 2.91 3.34 6.72
C THR A 55 3.29 2.11 5.91
N SER A 56 2.61 1.87 4.79
CA SER A 56 2.83 0.68 3.96
C SER A 56 4.28 0.56 3.47
N GLU A 57 4.98 1.67 3.20
CA GLU A 57 6.40 1.61 2.83
C GLU A 57 7.28 1.12 3.99
N VAL A 58 6.98 1.51 5.24
CA VAL A 58 7.73 1.09 6.43
C VAL A 58 7.46 -0.38 6.73
N THR A 59 6.20 -0.78 6.75
CA THR A 59 5.77 -2.14 7.10
C THR A 59 6.25 -3.16 6.07
N ASN A 60 6.11 -2.85 4.78
CA ASN A 60 6.51 -3.76 3.71
C ASN A 60 8.03 -3.83 3.54
N LEU A 61 8.77 -2.75 3.77
CA LEU A 61 10.23 -2.82 3.82
C LEU A 61 10.69 -3.79 4.92
N ALA A 62 10.06 -3.74 6.09
CA ALA A 62 10.29 -4.70 7.17
C ALA A 62 9.91 -6.13 6.76
N ILE A 63 8.75 -6.35 6.14
CA ILE A 63 8.34 -7.69 5.69
C ILE A 63 9.32 -8.30 4.69
N PHE A 64 9.89 -7.48 3.80
CA PHE A 64 10.90 -7.89 2.83
C PHE A 64 12.28 -8.14 3.47
N GLY A 65 12.39 -7.91 4.77
CA GLY A 65 13.55 -8.20 5.58
C GLY A 65 14.45 -6.99 5.81
N TYR A 66 14.14 -5.81 5.29
CA TYR A 66 14.99 -4.62 5.39
C TYR A 66 14.57 -3.77 6.59
N ASP A 67 15.53 -3.35 7.41
CA ASP A 67 15.23 -2.51 8.58
C ASP A 67 14.88 -1.08 8.13
N PRO A 68 13.63 -0.61 8.30
CA PRO A 68 13.22 0.72 7.85
C PRO A 68 14.03 1.85 8.48
N LYS A 69 14.60 1.63 9.67
CA LYS A 69 15.44 2.63 10.35
C LYS A 69 16.74 2.93 9.61
N LYS A 70 17.20 2.03 8.73
CA LYS A 70 18.38 2.23 7.89
C LYS A 70 18.08 3.07 6.63
N TYR A 71 16.81 3.25 6.30
CA TYR A 71 16.37 3.94 5.08
C TYR A 71 15.39 5.09 5.37
N PRO A 72 15.69 6.02 6.30
CA PRO A 72 14.76 7.06 6.73
C PRO A 72 14.44 8.10 5.65
N GLN A 73 15.20 8.10 4.54
CA GLN A 73 14.97 8.98 3.39
C GLN A 73 14.17 8.29 2.28
N LEU A 74 13.97 6.98 2.34
CA LEU A 74 13.10 6.28 1.40
C LEU A 74 11.65 6.62 1.76
N GLY A 75 10.94 7.21 0.81
CA GLY A 75 9.53 7.55 0.95
C GLY A 75 8.67 6.80 -0.06
N ARG A 76 7.38 6.75 0.20
CA ARG A 76 6.36 6.15 -0.68
C ARG A 76 6.53 6.56 -2.15
N ALA A 77 6.68 7.86 -2.40
CA ALA A 77 6.79 8.40 -3.74
C ALA A 77 8.02 7.88 -4.50
N ALA A 78 9.13 7.60 -3.80
CA ALA A 78 10.33 7.06 -4.44
C ALA A 78 10.15 5.60 -4.90
N LEU A 79 9.37 4.81 -4.14
CA LEU A 79 8.99 3.46 -4.57
C LEU A 79 8.01 3.52 -5.75
N GLU A 80 7.00 4.38 -5.68
CA GLU A 80 6.05 4.59 -6.79
C GLU A 80 6.77 5.12 -8.05
N ALA A 81 7.81 5.94 -7.92
CA ALA A 81 8.65 6.35 -9.06
C ALA A 81 9.33 5.17 -9.75
N ALA A 82 9.88 4.23 -8.97
CA ALA A 82 10.54 3.06 -9.50
C ALA A 82 9.58 2.18 -10.32
N SER A 83 8.32 2.03 -9.90
CA SER A 83 7.33 1.24 -10.65
C SER A 83 6.84 1.93 -11.93
N LEU A 84 6.87 3.26 -11.98
CA LEU A 84 6.60 4.03 -13.20
C LEU A 84 7.83 4.18 -14.11
N GLY A 85 8.99 3.63 -13.73
CA GLY A 85 10.23 3.76 -14.50
C GLY A 85 10.81 5.17 -14.50
N VAL A 86 10.37 6.03 -13.57
CA VAL A 86 10.84 7.41 -13.45
C VAL A 86 12.27 7.40 -12.91
N GLN A 87 13.16 8.06 -13.63
CA GLN A 87 14.56 8.19 -13.21
C GLN A 87 14.66 9.28 -12.15
N VAL A 88 15.24 8.93 -11.00
CA VAL A 88 15.37 9.82 -9.84
C VAL A 88 16.84 9.88 -9.48
N GLY A 89 17.42 11.07 -9.55
CA GLY A 89 18.79 11.32 -9.11
C GLY A 89 18.94 11.20 -7.60
N LYS A 90 20.17 10.97 -7.14
CA LYS A 90 20.50 10.82 -5.70
C LYS A 90 20.11 12.03 -4.83
N ASP A 91 20.06 13.21 -5.44
CA ASP A 91 19.78 14.49 -4.78
C ASP A 91 18.33 14.96 -5.03
N ASP A 92 17.56 14.20 -5.81
CA ASP A 92 16.19 14.54 -6.17
C ASP A 92 15.22 14.05 -5.10
N ILE A 93 14.13 14.80 -4.95
CA ILE A 93 13.03 14.42 -4.08
C ILE A 93 11.82 14.12 -4.94
N VAL A 94 11.27 12.92 -4.78
CA VAL A 94 9.99 12.56 -5.38
C VAL A 94 8.91 12.80 -4.35
N PHE A 95 7.80 13.36 -4.81
CA PHE A 95 6.57 13.52 -4.07
C PHE A 95 5.46 12.76 -4.77
N ARG A 96 4.53 12.22 -4.00
CA ARG A 96 3.22 11.87 -4.49
C ARG A 96 2.46 13.16 -4.76
N CYS A 97 1.76 13.19 -5.88
CA CYS A 97 0.93 14.28 -6.34
C CYS A 97 -0.47 13.70 -6.56
N ASN A 98 -1.37 13.89 -5.61
CA ASN A 98 -2.76 13.47 -5.79
C ASN A 98 -3.52 14.56 -6.54
N LEU A 99 -4.33 14.19 -7.53
CA LEU A 99 -5.45 15.04 -7.95
C LEU A 99 -6.54 14.98 -6.86
N VAL A 100 -7.05 16.14 -6.46
CA VAL A 100 -8.03 16.27 -5.38
C VAL A 100 -9.17 17.19 -5.78
N THR A 101 -10.30 17.07 -5.07
CA THR A 101 -11.41 18.03 -5.15
C THR A 101 -11.28 19.04 -4.02
N LEU A 102 -11.11 20.29 -4.40
CA LEU A 102 -11.08 21.44 -3.52
C LEU A 102 -12.37 22.24 -3.68
N LYS A 103 -12.95 22.70 -2.58
CA LYS A 103 -14.19 23.47 -2.59
C LYS A 103 -14.11 24.65 -1.65
N ASP A 104 -14.30 25.84 -2.19
CA ASP A 104 -14.40 27.09 -1.45
C ASP A 104 -15.87 27.38 -1.11
N ASP A 105 -16.11 27.90 0.09
CA ASP A 105 -17.46 28.23 0.56
C ASP A 105 -18.12 29.38 -0.22
N GLN A 106 -17.33 30.26 -0.84
CA GLN A 106 -17.78 31.42 -1.60
C GLN A 106 -17.70 31.19 -3.11
N HIS A 107 -16.66 30.52 -3.58
CA HIS A 107 -16.34 30.39 -5.02
C HIS A 107 -16.61 28.99 -5.58
N GLY A 108 -17.10 28.05 -4.76
CA GLY A 108 -17.39 26.70 -5.21
C GLY A 108 -16.13 25.94 -5.63
N TYR A 109 -16.10 25.42 -6.85
CA TYR A 109 -14.94 24.68 -7.37
C TYR A 109 -13.94 25.56 -8.13
N ASP A 110 -14.17 26.87 -8.21
CA ASP A 110 -13.21 27.81 -8.79
C ASP A 110 -12.22 28.27 -7.72
N ILE A 111 -11.00 27.71 -7.75
CA ILE A 111 -10.02 27.88 -6.68
C ILE A 111 -8.84 28.73 -7.18
N GLU A 112 -8.85 30.01 -6.81
CA GLU A 112 -7.74 30.93 -7.10
C GLU A 112 -6.63 30.89 -6.03
N ARG A 113 -6.97 30.49 -4.79
CA ARG A 113 -6.04 30.46 -3.65
C ARG A 113 -6.44 29.44 -2.60
N LEU A 114 -5.45 28.82 -1.95
CA LEU A 114 -5.66 27.93 -0.82
C LEU A 114 -5.89 28.73 0.48
N SER A 115 -7.14 29.13 0.70
CA SER A 115 -7.59 29.94 1.84
C SER A 115 -8.18 29.08 2.99
N PRO A 116 -8.44 29.65 4.18
CA PRO A 116 -9.15 28.95 5.27
C PRO A 116 -10.57 28.49 4.90
N HIS A 117 -11.15 29.05 3.84
CA HIS A 117 -12.48 28.72 3.32
C HIS A 117 -12.47 27.54 2.34
N VAL A 118 -11.29 27.12 1.88
CA VAL A 118 -11.13 25.99 0.98
C VAL A 118 -11.05 24.69 1.79
N VAL A 119 -11.94 23.77 1.47
CA VAL A 119 -12.03 22.42 2.04
C VAL A 119 -11.51 21.41 1.01
N LEU A 120 -10.75 20.41 1.47
CA LEU A 120 -10.47 19.22 0.67
C LEU A 120 -11.71 18.32 0.74
N GLU A 121 -12.60 18.44 -0.25
CA GLU A 121 -13.85 17.69 -0.31
C GLU A 121 -13.62 16.21 -0.59
N ASP A 122 -12.62 15.91 -1.44
CA ASP A 122 -12.31 14.54 -1.81
C ASP A 122 -10.82 14.32 -2.18
N PRO A 123 -10.13 13.35 -1.57
CA PRO A 123 -8.70 13.11 -1.80
C PRO A 123 -8.39 12.32 -3.09
N SER A 124 -9.41 11.87 -3.82
CA SER A 124 -9.28 11.06 -5.05
C SER A 124 -9.98 11.67 -6.27
N ALA A 125 -10.53 12.88 -6.13
CA ALA A 125 -11.38 13.53 -7.11
C ALA A 125 -12.53 12.63 -7.61
N GLY A 126 -13.16 11.88 -6.69
CA GLY A 126 -14.20 10.91 -7.00
C GLY A 126 -13.67 9.73 -7.81
N HIS A 127 -12.46 9.26 -7.52
CA HIS A 127 -11.75 8.22 -8.26
C HIS A 127 -11.69 8.52 -9.77
N ILE A 128 -11.20 9.72 -10.12
CA ILE A 128 -11.03 10.15 -11.52
C ILE A 128 -10.33 9.06 -12.37
N GLY A 129 -10.83 8.85 -13.59
CA GLY A 129 -10.29 7.88 -14.53
C GLY A 129 -8.90 8.26 -15.02
N SER A 130 -8.10 7.26 -15.40
CA SER A 130 -6.70 7.47 -15.82
C SER A 130 -6.53 8.17 -17.17
N ALA A 131 -7.59 8.27 -17.97
CA ALA A 131 -7.57 9.03 -19.22
C ALA A 131 -7.59 10.53 -18.89
N ASP A 132 -8.68 10.99 -18.27
CA ASP A 132 -8.85 12.38 -17.82
C ASP A 132 -7.68 12.87 -16.97
N SER A 133 -7.24 12.08 -16.00
CA SER A 133 -6.17 12.52 -15.10
C SER A 133 -4.81 12.65 -15.79
N ARG A 134 -4.54 11.87 -16.84
CA ARG A 134 -3.30 12.00 -17.62
C ARG A 134 -3.28 13.34 -18.35
N ASP A 135 -4.40 13.76 -18.93
CA ASP A 135 -4.51 15.04 -19.62
C ASP A 135 -4.34 16.20 -18.65
N LEU A 136 -4.93 16.12 -17.45
CA LEU A 136 -4.71 17.11 -16.39
C LEU A 136 -3.25 17.20 -15.92
N ILE A 137 -2.56 16.06 -15.77
CA ILE A 137 -1.13 16.07 -15.43
C ILE A 137 -0.27 16.60 -16.59
N GLN A 138 -0.66 16.36 -17.84
CA GLN A 138 0.02 16.94 -18.99
C GLN A 138 -0.13 18.48 -18.99
N GLU A 139 -1.32 19.00 -18.70
CA GLU A 139 -1.54 20.45 -18.56
C GLU A 139 -0.65 21.05 -17.45
N LEU A 140 -0.51 20.38 -16.30
CA LEU A 140 0.42 20.81 -15.26
C LEU A 140 1.88 20.83 -15.75
N ASN A 141 2.30 19.88 -16.58
CA ASN A 141 3.63 19.92 -17.16
C ASN A 141 3.78 21.09 -18.14
N ASP A 142 2.79 21.34 -18.99
CA ASP A 142 2.84 22.39 -19.99
C ASP A 142 2.90 23.79 -19.35
N GLN A 143 2.20 23.98 -18.22
CA GLN A 143 2.09 25.27 -17.54
C GLN A 143 3.11 25.48 -16.42
N LEU A 144 3.46 24.43 -15.67
CA LEU A 144 4.19 24.55 -14.39
C LEU A 144 5.53 23.79 -14.35
N ALA A 145 5.80 22.85 -15.28
CA ALA A 145 7.08 22.17 -15.27
C ALA A 145 8.23 23.13 -15.60
N THR A 146 9.40 22.80 -15.05
CA THR A 146 10.65 23.51 -15.28
C THR A 146 11.78 22.49 -15.43
N GLU A 147 13.00 22.95 -15.67
CA GLU A 147 14.18 22.07 -15.61
C GLU A 147 14.40 21.43 -14.23
N PHE A 148 13.76 21.95 -13.17
CA PHE A 148 13.90 21.44 -11.80
C PHE A 148 12.63 20.77 -11.23
N LEU A 149 11.51 20.82 -11.96
CA LEU A 149 10.21 20.37 -11.48
C LEU A 149 9.45 19.68 -12.62
N GLN A 150 9.05 18.42 -12.42
CA GLN A 150 8.29 17.66 -13.44
C GLN A 150 7.20 16.82 -12.79
N PHE A 151 6.08 16.64 -13.49
CA PHE A 151 4.96 15.80 -13.07
C PHE A 151 4.89 14.53 -13.91
N TYR A 152 4.53 13.42 -13.28
CA TYR A 152 4.46 12.11 -13.92
C TYR A 152 3.11 11.47 -13.65
N ALA A 153 2.37 11.17 -14.71
CA ALA A 153 1.05 10.58 -14.60
C ALA A 153 1.15 9.10 -14.16
N GLY A 154 0.61 8.78 -12.98
CA GLY A 154 0.30 7.41 -12.58
C GLY A 154 -1.15 7.00 -12.88
N VAL A 155 -1.76 6.25 -11.97
CA VAL A 155 -3.10 5.64 -12.16
C VAL A 155 -4.17 6.41 -11.39
N GLY A 156 -5.25 6.74 -12.09
CA GLY A 156 -6.39 7.48 -11.53
C GLY A 156 -5.94 8.83 -11.00
N TYR A 157 -6.13 9.09 -9.71
CA TYR A 157 -5.74 10.33 -9.05
C TYR A 157 -4.30 10.33 -8.51
N ARG A 158 -3.55 9.23 -8.63
CA ARG A 158 -2.24 9.02 -7.98
C ARG A 158 -1.12 9.29 -8.99
N HIS A 159 -0.42 10.40 -8.81
CA HIS A 159 0.67 10.84 -9.70
C HIS A 159 1.92 11.16 -8.88
N LEU A 160 2.99 11.55 -9.57
CA LEU A 160 4.23 11.98 -8.94
C LEU A 160 4.62 13.38 -9.37
N MET A 161 5.40 14.03 -8.52
CA MET A 161 6.15 15.23 -8.84
C MET A 161 7.61 15.01 -8.44
N VAL A 162 8.54 15.22 -9.36
CA VAL A 162 9.98 15.18 -9.09
C VAL A 162 10.49 16.59 -8.93
N TRP A 163 11.19 16.86 -7.83
CA TRP A 163 11.91 18.10 -7.57
C TRP A 163 13.42 17.83 -7.57
N ILE A 164 14.08 18.22 -8.65
CA ILE A 164 15.52 18.03 -8.83
C ILE A 164 16.29 18.91 -7.84
N GLY A 165 17.19 18.29 -7.06
CA GLY A 165 17.92 18.98 -5.99
C GLY A 165 17.03 19.55 -4.86
N GLY A 166 15.83 18.98 -4.68
CA GLY A 166 14.83 19.47 -3.74
C GLY A 166 15.17 19.31 -2.26
N LYS A 167 14.22 19.72 -1.40
CA LYS A 167 14.38 19.66 0.07
C LYS A 167 13.59 18.48 0.66
N SER A 168 14.29 17.52 1.27
CA SER A 168 13.68 16.33 1.88
C SER A 168 13.11 16.56 3.28
N ARG A 169 13.39 17.71 3.91
CA ARG A 169 12.97 18.02 5.29
C ARG A 169 11.62 18.72 5.40
N VAL A 170 10.97 18.96 4.26
CA VAL A 170 9.57 19.41 4.23
C VAL A 170 8.68 18.36 4.89
N VAL A 171 7.65 18.80 5.60
CA VAL A 171 6.64 17.95 6.23
C VAL A 171 5.34 18.16 5.47
N CYS A 172 4.81 17.08 4.91
CA CYS A 172 3.56 17.09 4.16
C CYS A 172 2.55 16.16 4.84
N THR A 173 1.30 16.60 4.90
CA THR A 173 0.18 15.80 5.43
C THR A 173 -0.46 15.02 4.28
N PRO A 174 -0.76 13.72 4.44
CA PRO A 174 -1.53 12.98 3.45
C PRO A 174 -2.93 13.58 3.23
N PRO A 175 -3.49 13.55 2.00
CA PRO A 175 -4.76 14.21 1.70
C PRO A 175 -5.96 13.53 2.37
N PHE A 176 -5.91 12.22 2.60
CA PHE A 176 -7.00 11.48 3.26
C PHE A 176 -7.18 11.88 4.73
N ASP A 177 -6.12 12.35 5.40
CA ASP A 177 -6.22 12.91 6.77
C ASP A 177 -6.99 14.24 6.81
N LEU A 178 -7.21 14.86 5.64
CA LEU A 178 -7.83 16.17 5.45
C LEU A 178 -9.21 16.10 4.78
N SER A 179 -9.73 14.90 4.48
CA SER A 179 -11.05 14.74 3.86
C SER A 179 -12.14 15.44 4.68
N GLY A 180 -12.84 16.38 4.04
CA GLY A 180 -13.88 17.22 4.66
C GLY A 180 -13.37 18.30 5.61
N LYS A 181 -12.06 18.60 5.62
CA LYS A 181 -11.44 19.60 6.51
C LYS A 181 -10.86 20.78 5.70
N PRO A 182 -10.71 21.97 6.32
CA PRO A 182 -9.99 23.09 5.72
C PRO A 182 -8.55 22.74 5.36
N VAL A 183 -8.09 23.16 4.17
CA VAL A 183 -6.75 22.80 3.65
C VAL A 183 -5.61 23.42 4.43
N VAL A 184 -5.80 24.61 5.01
CA VAL A 184 -4.73 25.42 5.63
C VAL A 184 -4.00 24.67 6.74
N GLY A 185 -4.71 23.85 7.52
CA GLY A 185 -4.12 23.05 8.59
C GLY A 185 -3.24 21.90 8.11
N GLY A 186 -3.31 21.53 6.83
CA GLY A 186 -2.57 20.43 6.22
C GLY A 186 -1.50 20.84 5.22
N LEU A 187 -1.39 22.12 4.86
CA LEU A 187 -0.41 22.58 3.87
C LEU A 187 1.03 22.28 4.30
N PRO A 188 1.96 22.00 3.35
CA PRO A 188 3.34 21.64 3.65
C PRO A 188 4.02 22.62 4.61
N THR A 189 4.84 22.14 5.55
CA THR A 189 5.59 22.99 6.50
C THR A 189 7.08 22.66 6.50
N GLY A 190 7.92 23.57 7.03
CA GLY A 190 9.36 23.37 7.12
C GLY A 190 10.14 23.76 5.85
N ASP A 191 11.36 23.24 5.72
CA ASP A 191 12.31 23.59 4.65
C ASP A 191 11.81 23.09 3.28
N GLY A 192 11.47 24.02 2.39
CA GLY A 192 10.91 23.74 1.06
C GLY A 192 9.39 23.93 0.94
N ALA A 193 8.69 24.22 2.06
CA ALA A 193 7.24 24.37 2.08
C ALA A 193 6.70 25.47 1.15
N ASP A 194 7.35 26.63 1.10
CA ASP A 194 6.88 27.77 0.30
C ASP A 194 6.83 27.45 -1.20
N MET A 195 7.81 26.66 -1.67
CA MET A 195 7.83 26.19 -3.07
C MET A 195 6.63 25.28 -3.33
N LEU A 196 6.43 24.27 -2.48
CA LEU A 196 5.32 23.31 -2.65
C LEU A 196 3.95 23.99 -2.57
N ARG A 197 3.76 24.92 -1.62
CA ARG A 197 2.53 25.70 -1.50
C ARG A 197 2.25 26.51 -2.76
N LYS A 198 3.28 27.18 -3.31
CA LYS A 198 3.17 27.93 -4.56
C LYS A 198 2.79 27.02 -5.74
N VAL A 199 3.39 25.84 -5.83
CA VAL A 199 3.05 24.86 -6.88
C VAL A 199 1.61 24.37 -6.72
N MET A 200 1.16 24.06 -5.50
CA MET A 200 -0.22 23.64 -5.23
C MET A 200 -1.24 24.74 -5.55
N GLU A 201 -0.97 25.99 -5.18
CA GLU A 201 -1.81 27.15 -5.53
C GLU A 201 -1.85 27.37 -7.05
N SER A 202 -0.70 27.32 -7.72
CA SER A 202 -0.63 27.51 -9.18
C SER A 202 -1.38 26.41 -9.93
N ALA A 203 -1.26 25.15 -9.46
CA ALA A 203 -2.01 24.04 -10.01
C ALA A 203 -3.52 24.20 -9.84
N ALA A 204 -3.99 24.76 -8.72
CA ALA A 204 -5.43 25.02 -8.55
C ALA A 204 -5.96 26.05 -9.58
N VAL A 205 -5.18 27.10 -9.86
CA VAL A 205 -5.51 28.11 -10.88
C VAL A 205 -5.53 27.50 -12.28
N VAL A 206 -4.61 26.58 -12.59
CA VAL A 206 -4.55 25.90 -13.90
C VAL A 206 -5.69 24.90 -14.06
N LEU A 207 -5.99 24.12 -13.03
CA LEU A 207 -6.92 22.99 -13.13
C LEU A 207 -8.38 23.38 -12.94
N SER A 208 -8.70 24.40 -12.12
CA SER A 208 -10.10 24.78 -11.84
C SER A 208 -10.92 25.10 -13.10
N PRO A 209 -10.43 25.91 -14.06
CA PRO A 209 -11.15 26.23 -15.29
C PRO A 209 -10.91 25.20 -16.42
N HIS A 210 -10.29 24.06 -16.15
CA HIS A 210 -9.96 23.09 -17.20
C HIS A 210 -11.25 22.42 -17.74
N PRO A 211 -11.43 22.25 -19.08
CA PRO A 211 -12.67 21.70 -19.66
C PRO A 211 -13.10 20.34 -19.09
N ILE A 212 -12.15 19.45 -18.80
CA ILE A 212 -12.43 18.17 -18.10
C ILE A 212 -13.17 18.40 -16.79
N ASN A 213 -12.80 19.41 -16.01
CA ASN A 213 -13.46 19.70 -14.74
C ASN A 213 -14.84 20.34 -14.93
N GLU A 214 -15.01 21.17 -15.96
CA GLU A 214 -16.33 21.68 -16.37
C GLU A 214 -17.28 20.51 -16.71
N ASP A 215 -16.86 19.61 -17.59
CA ASP A 215 -17.63 18.42 -17.99
C ASP A 215 -17.98 17.52 -16.80
N ARG A 216 -17.03 17.32 -15.87
CA ARG A 216 -17.27 16.53 -14.65
C ARG A 216 -18.32 17.17 -13.77
N ILE A 217 -18.26 18.48 -13.57
CA ILE A 217 -19.24 19.22 -12.75
C ILE A 217 -20.63 19.15 -13.40
N GLU A 218 -20.74 19.31 -14.72
CA GLU A 218 -22.01 19.17 -15.46
C GLU A 218 -22.64 17.78 -15.29
N GLN A 219 -21.81 16.74 -15.19
CA GLN A 219 -22.24 15.36 -14.94
C GLN A 219 -22.51 15.05 -13.46
N GLY A 220 -22.35 16.02 -12.56
CA GLY A 220 -22.49 15.82 -11.11
C GLY A 220 -21.35 15.00 -10.49
N LEU A 221 -20.23 14.85 -11.20
CA LEU A 221 -19.01 14.22 -10.71
C LEU A 221 -18.13 15.24 -9.98
N LYS A 222 -17.26 14.74 -9.11
CA LYS A 222 -16.30 15.60 -8.40
C LYS A 222 -15.17 16.04 -9.35
N PRO A 223 -14.85 17.34 -9.45
CA PRO A 223 -13.74 17.81 -10.26
C PRO A 223 -12.37 17.49 -9.63
N ALA A 224 -11.36 17.34 -10.46
CA ALA A 224 -9.94 17.25 -10.10
C ALA A 224 -9.29 18.64 -10.28
N ASN A 225 -9.71 19.61 -9.47
CA ASN A 225 -9.37 21.03 -9.61
C ASN A 225 -8.15 21.47 -8.78
N GLY A 226 -7.44 20.53 -8.16
CA GLY A 226 -6.21 20.85 -7.42
C GLY A 226 -5.29 19.64 -7.31
N ILE A 227 -4.07 19.92 -6.87
CA ILE A 227 -3.10 18.87 -6.50
C ILE A 227 -2.79 18.90 -5.02
N TRP A 228 -2.44 17.74 -4.47
CA TRP A 228 -1.95 17.59 -3.12
C TRP A 228 -0.61 16.85 -3.07
N ILE A 229 0.42 17.51 -2.55
CA ILE A 229 1.81 17.05 -2.59
C ILE A 229 2.21 16.44 -1.25
N TRP A 230 2.61 15.16 -1.24
CA TRP A 230 2.93 14.43 0.00
C TRP A 230 3.78 13.17 -0.25
N GLY A 231 4.06 12.37 0.80
CA GLY A 231 4.72 11.06 0.65
C GLY A 231 6.17 11.12 0.16
N GLN A 232 6.82 12.26 0.41
CA GLN A 232 8.12 12.63 -0.12
C GLN A 232 9.24 11.66 0.26
N GLY A 233 10.15 11.42 -0.67
CA GLY A 233 11.28 10.54 -0.45
C GLY A 233 12.36 10.68 -1.50
N LYS A 234 13.53 10.15 -1.17
CA LYS A 234 14.63 9.95 -2.11
C LYS A 234 14.63 8.51 -2.60
N ALA A 235 15.17 8.32 -3.80
CA ALA A 235 15.58 7.00 -4.22
C ALA A 235 16.62 6.45 -3.22
N ALA A 236 16.43 5.22 -2.78
CA ALA A 236 17.40 4.50 -1.96
C ALA A 236 17.84 3.24 -2.69
N ALA A 237 19.14 3.00 -2.71
CA ALA A 237 19.68 1.71 -3.14
C ALA A 237 19.47 0.70 -2.00
N LEU A 238 18.51 -0.21 -2.17
CA LEU A 238 18.37 -1.38 -1.31
C LEU A 238 19.37 -2.44 -1.77
N GLU A 239 19.91 -3.20 -0.82
CA GLU A 239 20.70 -4.40 -1.14
C GLU A 239 19.79 -5.39 -1.90
N PRO A 240 20.18 -5.89 -3.08
CA PRO A 240 19.34 -6.83 -3.82
C PRO A 240 18.99 -8.07 -2.99
N PHE A 241 17.74 -8.51 -3.06
CA PHE A 241 17.25 -9.63 -2.24
C PHE A 241 18.02 -10.92 -2.51
N ALA A 242 18.43 -11.14 -3.76
CA ALA A 242 19.24 -12.29 -4.15
C ALA A 242 20.65 -12.25 -3.54
N GLU A 243 21.25 -11.06 -3.38
CA GLU A 243 22.55 -10.90 -2.71
C GLU A 243 22.41 -11.18 -1.21
N ARG A 244 21.33 -10.69 -0.60
CA ARG A 244 21.10 -10.81 0.83
C ARG A 244 20.66 -12.21 1.28
N PHE A 245 19.76 -12.84 0.54
CA PHE A 245 19.11 -14.09 0.93
C PHE A 245 19.40 -15.27 -0.01
N GLY A 246 20.08 -15.04 -1.14
CA GLY A 246 20.38 -16.09 -2.12
C GLY A 246 19.16 -16.64 -2.86
N LYS A 247 18.03 -15.93 -2.86
CA LYS A 247 16.76 -16.35 -3.49
C LYS A 247 16.31 -15.34 -4.53
N ARG A 248 15.76 -15.83 -5.65
CA ARG A 248 15.11 -14.99 -6.66
C ARG A 248 13.62 -14.87 -6.37
N GLY A 249 13.10 -13.65 -6.42
CA GLY A 249 11.72 -13.36 -6.08
C GLY A 249 10.91 -12.78 -7.23
N ALA A 250 9.60 -13.01 -7.18
CA ALA A 250 8.62 -12.32 -8.03
C ALA A 250 7.50 -11.71 -7.19
N MET A 251 6.96 -10.59 -7.66
CA MET A 251 5.85 -9.86 -7.04
C MET A 251 4.64 -9.81 -7.96
N ILE A 252 3.48 -10.12 -7.40
CA ILE A 252 2.16 -9.93 -8.01
C ILE A 252 1.38 -8.95 -7.12
N ALA A 253 1.26 -7.70 -7.57
CA ALA A 253 0.57 -6.64 -6.83
C ALA A 253 -0.21 -5.71 -7.77
N ALA A 254 -1.30 -5.15 -7.26
CA ALA A 254 -2.01 -4.06 -7.95
C ALA A 254 -1.31 -2.71 -7.71
N VAL A 255 -0.80 -2.51 -6.49
CA VAL A 255 -0.35 -1.21 -5.99
C VAL A 255 1.08 -0.90 -6.42
N ASP A 256 1.29 0.32 -6.90
CA ASP A 256 2.56 0.80 -7.45
C ASP A 256 3.68 0.89 -6.42
N LEU A 257 3.35 1.11 -5.14
CA LEU A 257 4.31 1.05 -4.03
C LEU A 257 4.92 -0.37 -3.93
N MET A 258 4.09 -1.40 -3.97
CA MET A 258 4.54 -2.80 -3.85
C MET A 258 5.36 -3.24 -5.05
N LYS A 259 4.97 -2.84 -6.26
CA LYS A 259 5.77 -3.04 -7.47
C LYS A 259 7.11 -2.32 -7.37
N GLY A 260 7.10 -1.10 -6.86
CA GLY A 260 8.29 -0.28 -6.65
C GLY A 260 9.27 -0.92 -5.69
N LEU A 261 8.78 -1.42 -4.54
CA LEU A 261 9.59 -2.15 -3.56
C LEU A 261 10.18 -3.41 -4.17
N ALA A 262 9.39 -4.18 -4.93
CA ALA A 262 9.85 -5.36 -5.63
C ALA A 262 11.02 -5.04 -6.58
N LEU A 263 10.87 -4.01 -7.43
CA LEU A 263 11.95 -3.56 -8.31
C LEU A 263 13.18 -3.08 -7.53
N ALA A 264 12.98 -2.34 -6.44
CA ALA A 264 14.06 -1.83 -5.61
C ALA A 264 14.90 -2.94 -4.96
N VAL A 265 14.32 -4.12 -4.69
CA VAL A 265 15.04 -5.28 -4.16
C VAL A 265 15.43 -6.30 -5.25
N GLY A 266 15.17 -6.01 -6.53
CA GLY A 266 15.52 -6.86 -7.66
C GLY A 266 14.59 -8.04 -7.90
N PHE A 267 13.30 -7.94 -7.56
CA PHE A 267 12.28 -8.91 -7.94
C PHE A 267 11.72 -8.62 -9.33
N ASP A 268 11.27 -9.68 -10.00
CA ASP A 268 10.44 -9.55 -11.19
C ASP A 268 9.02 -9.11 -10.79
N VAL A 269 8.49 -8.08 -11.43
CA VAL A 269 7.08 -7.66 -11.26
C VAL A 269 6.24 -8.28 -12.37
N ILE A 270 5.25 -9.09 -11.99
CA ILE A 270 4.35 -9.73 -12.95
C ILE A 270 3.03 -8.96 -12.97
N HIS A 271 2.75 -8.33 -14.11
CA HIS A 271 1.53 -7.59 -14.33
C HIS A 271 0.36 -8.53 -14.62
N VAL A 272 -0.73 -8.35 -13.87
CA VAL A 272 -1.99 -9.07 -14.03
C VAL A 272 -3.05 -8.07 -14.50
N PRO A 273 -3.57 -8.20 -15.73
CA PRO A 273 -4.72 -7.42 -16.18
C PRO A 273 -5.89 -7.59 -15.22
N GLY A 274 -6.59 -6.49 -14.87
CA GLY A 274 -7.70 -6.54 -13.90
C GLY A 274 -7.26 -6.58 -12.43
N ALA A 275 -5.97 -6.48 -12.11
CA ALA A 275 -5.53 -6.26 -10.72
C ALA A 275 -5.77 -4.81 -10.29
N THR A 276 -6.98 -4.51 -9.78
CA THR A 276 -7.43 -3.15 -9.44
C THR A 276 -7.00 -2.69 -8.05
N GLY A 277 -6.80 -3.63 -7.12
CA GLY A 277 -6.58 -3.34 -5.69
C GLY A 277 -7.88 -3.24 -4.88
N TYR A 278 -9.05 -3.25 -5.52
CA TYR A 278 -10.36 -3.24 -4.85
C TYR A 278 -11.00 -4.64 -4.86
N LEU A 279 -12.23 -4.75 -4.37
CA LEU A 279 -13.01 -6.00 -4.36
C LEU A 279 -13.21 -6.63 -5.74
N ASP A 280 -13.15 -5.82 -6.80
CA ASP A 280 -13.27 -6.26 -8.19
C ASP A 280 -11.93 -6.73 -8.79
N THR A 281 -10.84 -6.78 -8.01
CA THR A 281 -9.53 -7.24 -8.48
C THR A 281 -9.61 -8.67 -9.01
N ASP A 282 -8.80 -8.97 -10.03
CA ASP A 282 -8.68 -10.34 -10.57
C ASP A 282 -7.83 -11.22 -9.64
N TYR A 283 -8.48 -11.82 -8.63
CA TYR A 283 -7.82 -12.73 -7.69
C TYR A 283 -7.27 -13.98 -8.39
N GLU A 284 -8.04 -14.55 -9.31
CA GLU A 284 -7.65 -15.75 -10.06
C GLU A 284 -6.44 -15.49 -10.95
N GLY A 285 -6.43 -14.39 -11.69
CA GLY A 285 -5.27 -13.99 -12.50
C GLY A 285 -4.01 -13.80 -11.65
N LYS A 286 -4.15 -13.27 -10.43
CA LYS A 286 -3.02 -13.18 -9.48
C LYS A 286 -2.49 -14.55 -9.06
N VAL A 287 -3.38 -15.50 -8.78
CA VAL A 287 -2.99 -16.88 -8.43
C VAL A 287 -2.31 -17.58 -9.61
N ASP A 288 -2.88 -17.48 -10.81
CA ASP A 288 -2.33 -18.12 -12.01
C ASP A 288 -0.93 -17.57 -12.32
N ALA A 289 -0.74 -16.25 -12.21
CA ALA A 289 0.56 -15.61 -12.32
C ALA A 289 1.55 -16.12 -11.26
N ALA A 290 1.12 -16.26 -10.01
CA ALA A 290 1.96 -16.76 -8.93
C ALA A 290 2.40 -18.22 -9.16
N VAL A 291 1.48 -19.09 -9.57
CA VAL A 291 1.77 -20.50 -9.91
C VAL A 291 2.72 -20.59 -11.10
N GLY A 292 2.54 -19.73 -12.11
CA GLY A 292 3.48 -19.60 -13.21
C GLY A 292 4.87 -19.19 -12.74
N ALA A 293 4.96 -18.16 -11.90
CA ALA A 293 6.20 -17.61 -11.39
C ALA A 293 7.00 -18.62 -10.55
N LEU A 294 6.33 -19.48 -9.78
CA LEU A 294 6.96 -20.51 -8.96
C LEU A 294 7.80 -21.50 -9.77
N LYS A 295 7.57 -21.63 -11.09
CA LYS A 295 8.39 -22.48 -11.97
C LYS A 295 9.81 -21.95 -12.15
N THR A 296 9.97 -20.63 -12.13
CA THR A 296 11.25 -19.94 -12.40
C THR A 296 11.81 -19.21 -11.20
N HIS A 297 11.03 -18.96 -10.15
CA HIS A 297 11.44 -18.22 -8.95
C HIS A 297 11.49 -19.12 -7.72
N ASP A 298 12.25 -18.67 -6.71
CA ASP A 298 12.34 -19.36 -5.42
C ASP A 298 11.26 -18.87 -4.47
N LEU A 299 10.99 -17.55 -4.50
CA LEU A 299 10.00 -16.87 -3.69
C LEU A 299 8.99 -16.12 -4.55
N VAL A 300 7.70 -16.21 -4.21
CA VAL A 300 6.65 -15.44 -4.88
C VAL A 300 5.80 -14.72 -3.85
N VAL A 301 5.58 -13.42 -4.03
CA VAL A 301 4.72 -12.60 -3.19
C VAL A 301 3.43 -12.30 -3.94
N VAL A 302 2.29 -12.67 -3.36
CA VAL A 302 0.96 -12.30 -3.84
C VAL A 302 0.38 -11.29 -2.86
N HIS A 303 0.14 -10.09 -3.36
CA HIS A 303 -0.40 -8.97 -2.60
C HIS A 303 -1.86 -8.69 -2.96
N VAL A 304 -2.68 -8.51 -1.94
CA VAL A 304 -4.11 -8.16 -2.04
C VAL A 304 -4.38 -6.93 -1.18
N GLU A 305 -4.67 -5.82 -1.83
CA GLU A 305 -4.94 -4.50 -1.22
C GLU A 305 -6.36 -4.36 -0.66
N ALA A 306 -7.33 -5.11 -1.20
CA ALA A 306 -8.75 -4.86 -0.99
C ALA A 306 -9.20 -4.71 0.49
N PRO A 307 -8.66 -5.46 1.49
CA PRO A 307 -9.04 -5.27 2.88
C PRO A 307 -8.64 -3.89 3.45
N ASP A 308 -7.52 -3.33 3.01
CA ASP A 308 -7.05 -2.00 3.45
C ASP A 308 -7.91 -0.88 2.85
N GLU A 309 -8.19 -0.94 1.54
CA GLU A 309 -9.08 0.03 0.87
C GLU A 309 -10.48 0.02 1.49
N ALA A 310 -11.02 -1.15 1.88
CA ALA A 310 -12.27 -1.23 2.61
C ALA A 310 -12.20 -0.55 4.00
N SER A 311 -11.04 -0.67 4.67
CA SER A 311 -10.78 -0.04 5.97
C SER A 311 -10.77 1.48 5.86
N HIS A 312 -10.08 2.05 4.86
CA HIS A 312 -10.05 3.49 4.62
C HIS A 312 -11.44 4.06 4.27
N ASN A 313 -12.27 3.29 3.55
CA ASN A 313 -13.64 3.67 3.25
C ASN A 313 -14.59 3.53 4.47
N GLY A 314 -14.13 2.90 5.56
CA GLY A 314 -14.96 2.60 6.72
C GLY A 314 -16.06 1.58 6.41
N ASP A 315 -15.85 0.74 5.40
CA ASP A 315 -16.81 -0.25 4.93
C ASP A 315 -16.49 -1.63 5.54
N LEU A 316 -17.19 -1.93 6.63
CA LEU A 316 -17.02 -3.17 7.38
C LEU A 316 -17.42 -4.40 6.56
N GLU A 317 -18.50 -4.30 5.77
CA GLU A 317 -18.99 -5.42 4.97
C GLU A 317 -18.02 -5.73 3.82
N ALA A 318 -17.52 -4.70 3.16
CA ALA A 318 -16.47 -4.83 2.16
C ALA A 318 -15.19 -5.43 2.74
N LYS A 319 -14.78 -5.03 3.96
CA LYS A 319 -13.58 -5.57 4.60
C LYS A 319 -13.72 -7.07 4.88
N ILE A 320 -14.85 -7.49 5.48
CA ILE A 320 -15.13 -8.91 5.73
C ILE A 320 -15.13 -9.68 4.40
N ARG A 321 -15.82 -9.17 3.38
CA ARG A 321 -15.85 -9.79 2.05
C ARG A 321 -14.46 -9.92 1.44
N ALA A 322 -13.63 -8.88 1.52
CA ALA A 322 -12.26 -8.93 0.99
C ALA A 322 -11.42 -10.03 1.64
N ILE A 323 -11.61 -10.25 2.95
CA ILE A 323 -10.94 -11.32 3.71
C ILE A 323 -11.44 -12.71 3.27
N GLU A 324 -12.76 -12.88 3.14
CA GLU A 324 -13.35 -14.14 2.65
C GLU A 324 -12.91 -14.44 1.20
N ASP A 325 -12.88 -13.43 0.32
CA ASP A 325 -12.39 -13.54 -1.05
C ASP A 325 -10.90 -13.88 -1.08
N PHE A 326 -10.08 -13.28 -0.21
CA PHE A 326 -8.66 -13.64 -0.09
C PHE A 326 -8.47 -15.10 0.35
N ASP A 327 -9.19 -15.56 1.37
CA ASP A 327 -9.13 -16.95 1.84
C ASP A 327 -9.52 -17.95 0.74
N ALA A 328 -10.68 -17.75 0.13
CA ALA A 328 -11.24 -18.71 -0.82
C ALA A 328 -10.54 -18.65 -2.18
N ARG A 329 -10.28 -17.44 -2.69
CA ARG A 329 -9.83 -17.22 -4.07
C ARG A 329 -8.31 -17.12 -4.20
N VAL A 330 -7.58 -16.86 -3.12
CA VAL A 330 -6.10 -16.82 -3.12
C VAL A 330 -5.53 -17.95 -2.29
N VAL A 331 -5.78 -17.97 -0.98
CA VAL A 331 -5.13 -18.91 -0.05
C VAL A 331 -5.45 -20.35 -0.43
N GLY A 332 -6.74 -20.70 -0.53
CA GLY A 332 -7.17 -22.06 -0.90
C GLY A 332 -6.63 -22.51 -2.25
N ARG A 333 -6.62 -21.62 -3.26
CA ARG A 333 -6.13 -21.94 -4.60
C ARG A 333 -4.61 -22.13 -4.64
N ILE A 334 -3.83 -21.29 -3.95
CA ILE A 334 -2.37 -21.44 -3.85
C ILE A 334 -2.00 -22.72 -3.09
N VAL A 335 -2.70 -23.04 -2.00
CA VAL A 335 -2.50 -24.29 -1.27
C VAL A 335 -2.75 -25.49 -2.17
N ALA A 336 -3.85 -25.47 -2.94
CA ALA A 336 -4.17 -26.53 -3.89
C ALA A 336 -3.15 -26.63 -5.03
N ALA A 337 -2.78 -25.50 -5.64
CA ALA A 337 -1.87 -25.45 -6.77
C ALA A 337 -0.43 -25.87 -6.41
N THR A 338 -0.02 -25.61 -5.16
CA THR A 338 1.29 -26.04 -4.69
C THR A 338 1.28 -27.47 -4.13
N ALA A 339 0.14 -28.14 -3.98
CA ALA A 339 0.04 -29.44 -3.29
C ALA A 339 0.99 -30.53 -3.81
N SER A 340 1.34 -30.49 -5.10
CA SER A 340 2.30 -31.40 -5.75
C SER A 340 3.77 -31.06 -5.49
N GLU A 341 4.09 -29.87 -4.98
CA GLU A 341 5.44 -29.46 -4.64
C GLU A 341 5.96 -30.26 -3.46
N SER A 342 7.11 -30.93 -3.64
CA SER A 342 7.73 -31.79 -2.63
C SER A 342 8.13 -31.02 -1.37
N ALA A 343 8.47 -29.74 -1.50
CA ALA A 343 8.80 -28.87 -0.38
C ALA A 343 8.38 -27.41 -0.66
N CYS A 344 7.47 -26.88 0.16
CA CYS A 344 6.92 -25.53 0.03
C CYS A 344 6.69 -24.92 1.41
N ARG A 345 7.05 -23.65 1.57
CA ARG A 345 6.77 -22.87 2.78
C ARG A 345 5.88 -21.69 2.43
N LEU A 346 4.80 -21.53 3.18
CA LEU A 346 3.83 -20.46 3.02
C LEU A 346 3.89 -19.54 4.22
N LEU A 347 3.93 -18.24 3.97
CA LEU A 347 3.77 -17.19 4.95
C LEU A 347 2.52 -16.39 4.58
N VAL A 348 1.50 -16.43 5.43
CA VAL A 348 0.36 -15.50 5.34
C VAL A 348 0.57 -14.42 6.39
N LEU A 349 0.42 -13.17 5.99
CA LEU A 349 0.53 -12.06 6.92
C LEU A 349 -0.34 -10.88 6.49
N CYS A 350 -0.57 -10.00 7.45
CA CYS A 350 -0.97 -8.62 7.25
C CYS A 350 0.27 -7.74 7.46
N ASP A 351 0.36 -6.60 6.79
CA ASP A 351 1.48 -5.68 6.94
C ASP A 351 1.27 -4.66 8.07
N HIS A 352 0.06 -4.16 8.27
CA HIS A 352 -0.29 -3.28 9.38
C HIS A 352 -1.75 -3.42 9.81
N LEU A 353 -2.03 -3.03 11.05
CA LEU A 353 -3.40 -2.91 11.52
C LEU A 353 -4.06 -1.73 10.80
N ALA A 354 -5.23 -1.94 10.20
CA ALA A 354 -6.01 -0.87 9.58
C ALA A 354 -7.43 -0.86 10.13
N PRO A 355 -7.68 -0.36 11.36
CA PRO A 355 -9.01 -0.43 11.95
C PRO A 355 -10.07 0.31 11.12
N VAL A 356 -11.09 -0.43 10.66
CA VAL A 356 -12.15 0.13 9.80
C VAL A 356 -12.92 1.26 10.48
N LEU A 357 -13.00 1.25 11.82
CA LEU A 357 -13.67 2.30 12.59
C LEU A 357 -12.86 3.61 12.62
N THR A 358 -11.54 3.54 12.62
CA THR A 358 -10.67 4.74 12.65
C THR A 358 -10.21 5.17 11.26
N ARG A 359 -10.32 4.27 10.26
CA ARG A 359 -9.94 4.49 8.85
C ARG A 359 -8.46 4.88 8.68
N SER A 360 -7.64 4.45 9.63
CA SER A 360 -6.23 4.81 9.74
C SER A 360 -5.40 3.62 10.17
N HIS A 361 -4.09 3.67 9.91
CA HIS A 361 -3.20 2.59 10.29
C HIS A 361 -2.78 2.71 11.77
N ALA A 362 -2.51 1.57 12.41
CA ALA A 362 -1.99 1.52 13.77
C ALA A 362 -0.70 0.69 13.86
N PRO A 363 0.22 1.04 14.79
CA PRO A 363 1.56 0.42 14.89
C PRO A 363 1.59 -0.89 15.69
N ASP A 364 0.43 -1.39 16.11
CA ASP A 364 0.29 -2.62 16.87
C ASP A 364 0.78 -3.84 16.06
N PRO A 365 1.30 -4.88 16.73
CA PRO A 365 1.68 -6.12 16.05
C PRO A 365 0.50 -6.78 15.34
N VAL A 366 0.80 -7.37 14.19
CA VAL A 366 -0.17 -8.02 13.31
C VAL A 366 0.02 -9.54 13.30
N PRO A 367 -1.04 -10.32 13.04
CA PRO A 367 -0.95 -11.77 12.97
C PRO A 367 -0.15 -12.22 11.73
N TYR A 368 0.64 -13.27 11.90
CA TYR A 368 1.23 -14.05 10.81
C TYR A 368 0.93 -15.53 11.00
N LEU A 369 0.92 -16.25 9.88
CA LEU A 369 0.79 -17.70 9.82
C LEU A 369 1.92 -18.27 8.96
N LEU A 370 2.61 -19.27 9.49
CA LEU A 370 3.61 -20.04 8.78
C LEU A 370 3.14 -21.48 8.63
N HIS A 371 3.19 -21.99 7.41
CA HIS A 371 2.91 -23.37 7.10
C HIS A 371 4.05 -23.95 6.26
N GLN A 372 4.43 -25.20 6.53
CA GLN A 372 5.53 -25.88 5.83
C GLN A 372 5.10 -27.28 5.41
N ARG A 373 5.36 -27.61 4.13
CA ARG A 373 5.30 -28.96 3.58
C ARG A 373 6.70 -29.41 3.18
N GLY A 374 7.03 -30.68 3.43
CA GLY A 374 8.29 -31.30 2.97
C GLY A 374 9.52 -31.01 3.84
N GLY A 375 9.33 -30.55 5.08
CA GLY A 375 10.40 -30.31 6.06
C GLY A 375 9.97 -30.66 7.48
N ALA A 376 10.77 -30.28 8.47
CA ALA A 376 10.40 -30.47 9.89
C ALA A 376 9.05 -29.81 10.21
N ALA A 377 8.25 -30.45 11.06
CA ALA A 377 7.00 -29.88 11.52
C ALA A 377 7.27 -28.56 12.25
N LEU A 378 6.51 -27.53 11.91
CA LEU A 378 6.56 -26.26 12.64
C LEU A 378 5.94 -26.43 14.05
N PRO A 379 6.38 -25.65 15.04
CA PRO A 379 5.74 -25.65 16.35
C PRO A 379 4.27 -25.23 16.20
N THR A 380 3.36 -26.15 16.52
CA THR A 380 1.94 -25.82 16.67
C THR A 380 1.68 -25.51 18.14
N ALA A 381 1.17 -24.32 18.44
CA ALA A 381 0.56 -24.08 19.73
C ALA A 381 -0.75 -24.88 19.73
N GLY A 382 -0.80 -26.02 20.45
CA GLY A 382 -1.91 -26.98 20.39
C GLY A 382 -3.32 -26.44 20.72
N SER A 383 -3.43 -25.17 21.13
CA SER A 383 -4.67 -24.43 21.36
C SER A 383 -5.17 -23.62 20.16
N VAL A 384 -4.35 -23.42 19.11
CA VAL A 384 -4.72 -22.58 17.95
C VAL A 384 -5.53 -23.38 16.95
N THR A 385 -6.80 -22.99 16.76
CA THR A 385 -7.75 -23.68 15.88
C THR A 385 -8.24 -22.84 14.71
N ALA A 386 -7.88 -21.56 14.65
CA ALA A 386 -8.29 -20.59 13.64
C ALA A 386 -7.20 -19.52 13.47
N PHE A 387 -7.19 -18.82 12.33
CA PHE A 387 -6.31 -17.67 12.11
C PHE A 387 -7.02 -16.37 12.52
N GLY A 388 -6.35 -15.52 13.28
CA GLY A 388 -6.91 -14.27 13.79
C GLY A 388 -6.03 -13.64 14.86
N GLU A 389 -6.34 -12.41 15.25
CA GLU A 389 -5.56 -11.63 16.21
C GLU A 389 -5.54 -12.29 17.59
N THR A 390 -6.68 -12.81 18.07
CA THR A 390 -6.77 -13.53 19.34
C THR A 390 -5.94 -14.81 19.32
N ALA A 391 -6.05 -15.59 18.24
CA ALA A 391 -5.31 -16.83 18.07
C ALA A 391 -3.79 -16.59 17.98
N ALA A 392 -3.36 -15.53 17.28
CA ALA A 392 -1.97 -15.12 17.20
C ALA A 392 -1.39 -14.70 18.56
N ARG A 393 -2.18 -13.98 19.38
CA ARG A 393 -1.80 -13.68 20.77
C ARG A 393 -1.66 -14.96 21.60
N ALA A 394 -2.60 -15.89 21.47
CA ALA A 394 -2.59 -17.16 22.19
C ALA A 394 -1.46 -18.11 21.75
N GLY A 395 -1.01 -18.02 20.49
CA GLY A 395 0.12 -18.78 19.96
C GLY A 395 1.45 -18.46 20.66
N GLY A 396 1.56 -17.32 21.35
CA GLY A 396 2.66 -16.97 22.24
C GLY A 396 3.98 -16.61 21.53
N LYS A 397 4.06 -16.76 20.21
CA LYS A 397 5.22 -16.37 19.41
C LYS A 397 5.10 -14.90 18.97
N MET A 398 6.16 -14.14 19.24
CA MET A 398 6.27 -12.74 18.85
C MET A 398 7.60 -12.47 18.15
N ILE A 399 7.56 -11.92 16.94
CA ILE A 399 8.72 -11.38 16.23
C ILE A 399 8.74 -9.87 16.44
N ALA A 400 9.58 -9.42 17.38
CA ALA A 400 9.66 -8.02 17.79
C ALA A 400 10.30 -7.11 16.73
N GLU A 401 11.18 -7.65 15.90
CA GLU A 401 11.85 -6.96 14.81
C GLU A 401 11.31 -7.50 13.48
N GLY A 402 10.32 -6.82 12.90
CA GLY A 402 9.62 -7.30 11.70
C GLY A 402 10.57 -7.65 10.53
N HIS A 403 11.67 -6.90 10.39
CA HIS A 403 12.71 -7.16 9.39
C HIS A 403 13.45 -8.49 9.53
N ARG A 404 13.25 -9.23 10.64
CA ARG A 404 13.77 -10.58 10.82
C ARG A 404 12.76 -11.68 10.47
N LEU A 405 11.50 -11.34 10.19
CA LEU A 405 10.49 -12.32 9.78
C LEU A 405 10.90 -13.03 8.49
N MET A 406 11.40 -12.29 7.49
CA MET A 406 11.83 -12.90 6.23
C MET A 406 12.99 -13.87 6.42
N GLU A 407 13.98 -13.52 7.23
CA GLU A 407 15.09 -14.43 7.56
C GLU A 407 14.60 -15.69 8.27
N TYR A 408 13.68 -15.53 9.22
CA TYR A 408 13.05 -16.65 9.93
C TYR A 408 12.23 -17.57 8.99
N PHE A 409 11.51 -16.96 8.05
CA PHE A 409 10.73 -17.67 7.03
C PHE A 409 11.60 -18.41 6.02
N LEU A 410 12.73 -17.83 5.60
CA LEU A 410 13.61 -18.43 4.61
C LEU A 410 14.53 -19.51 5.18
N LYS A 411 14.77 -19.50 6.49
CA LYS A 411 15.66 -20.46 7.17
C LYS A 411 15.24 -21.91 6.90
N GLU A 412 16.02 -22.61 6.08
CA GLU A 412 15.84 -24.05 5.82
C GLU A 412 16.13 -24.84 7.10
N SER A 413 15.22 -25.76 7.47
CA SER A 413 15.32 -26.65 8.63
C SER A 413 15.58 -28.09 8.25
#